data_AF-A0A3N8QQM0-F1
#
_entry.id   AF-A0A3N8QQM0-F1
#
_cell.length_a   1.000
_cell.length_b   1.000
_cell.length_c   1.000
_cell.angle_alpha   90.00
_cell.angle_beta   90.00
_cell.angle_gamma   90.00
#
_symmetry.space_group_name_H-M   'P 1'
#
loop_
_entity.id
_entity.type
_entity.pdbx_description
1 polymer ?
#
loop_
_entity_poly.entity_id
_entity_poly.type
_entity_poly.pdbx_seq_one_letter_code
_entity_poly.pdbx_strand_id
1 'polypeptide(L)'
;MATHIFIDTNVYLNLYHYTKDDIAVFDTLYGLLHKEEIVLHLPDQVVDEWRRNRETKLSIAAKDFAKTALADIPRHMHTLQMAQAYLEAAAKAKTARDHLIAEATAKARTFQLDVDITLDFLFGAGRIYEHDDEIFAKGKLRAERGNPPGKPGSFGDQYNWEMLLANVPAVDLYVVTKDGDYVSALDGKDERGMPYPNSFLKTEWFDKKNGANLYVFDSVKSLLAHYNKTLAKPAAPEAVVEVQQAVAQPEPAKPAVEAIPAEPPKEVANAIEAAPAAQPKTESTTTDVTTFFEPTYAPLTPEQEAAKEQAIQELAESGSFATTHEAIAALKEFQDSFKTEEVERLFEAALSNSQVGWIITDSDVNSFYTRLFSRHLSQVDTGLIDNMIELLGLVADDEDKDPFADGHDLL
;
A
#
# COMPACT_ATOMS: atom_id res chain seq x y z
N MET A 1 22.09 17.23 3.42
CA MET A 1 21.72 17.05 2.01
C MET A 1 20.67 15.97 1.96
N ALA A 2 19.59 16.17 1.22
CA ALA A 2 18.53 15.17 1.11
C ALA A 2 19.02 13.92 0.38
N THR A 3 18.48 12.75 0.72
CA THR A 3 18.79 11.50 0.02
C THR A 3 17.86 11.37 -1.19
N HIS A 4 18.42 11.16 -2.39
CA HIS A 4 17.63 11.11 -3.63
C HIS A 4 17.35 9.67 -4.02
N ILE A 5 16.07 9.30 -4.12
CA ILE A 5 15.64 7.93 -4.35
C ILE A 5 14.79 7.81 -5.61
N PHE A 6 14.85 6.64 -6.24
CA PHE A 6 13.91 6.20 -7.27
C PHE A 6 13.41 4.82 -6.89
N ILE A 7 12.10 4.58 -6.98
CA ILE A 7 11.49 3.28 -6.70
C ILE A 7 10.81 2.80 -7.98
N ASP A 8 11.24 1.63 -8.43
CA ASP A 8 10.70 0.94 -9.60
C ASP A 8 9.24 0.51 -9.38
N THR A 9 8.43 0.55 -10.45
CA THR A 9 7.00 0.20 -10.47
C THR A 9 6.72 -1.15 -9.80
N ASN A 10 7.57 -2.16 -10.07
CA ASN A 10 7.40 -3.50 -9.53
C ASN A 10 7.44 -3.54 -7.99
N VAL A 11 8.14 -2.60 -7.35
CA VAL A 11 8.19 -2.52 -5.88
C VAL A 11 6.82 -2.12 -5.34
N TYR A 12 6.14 -1.15 -5.95
CA TYR A 12 4.79 -0.74 -5.57
C TYR A 12 3.75 -1.83 -5.84
N LEU A 13 3.81 -2.47 -7.01
CA LEU A 13 2.88 -3.57 -7.37
C LEU A 13 3.00 -4.76 -6.42
N ASN A 14 4.19 -5.00 -5.86
CA ASN A 14 4.38 -6.09 -4.91
C ASN A 14 3.66 -5.84 -3.57
N LEU A 15 3.35 -4.59 -3.19
CA LEU A 15 2.69 -4.31 -1.91
C LEU A 15 1.33 -4.99 -1.76
N TYR A 16 0.64 -5.24 -2.88
CA TYR A 16 -0.65 -5.94 -2.89
C TYR A 16 -0.55 -7.44 -2.54
N HIS A 17 0.66 -7.98 -2.37
CA HIS A 17 0.89 -9.38 -2.02
C HIS A 17 1.44 -9.59 -0.59
N TYR A 18 1.73 -8.53 0.18
CA TYR A 18 2.48 -8.64 1.44
C TYR A 18 1.77 -8.05 2.67
N THR A 19 2.51 -7.99 3.79
CA THR A 19 2.00 -7.96 5.18
C THR A 19 1.86 -6.55 5.74
N LYS A 20 1.27 -6.42 6.94
CA LYS A 20 1.18 -5.13 7.67
C LYS A 20 2.54 -4.45 7.89
N ASP A 21 3.62 -5.21 8.02
CA ASP A 21 4.98 -4.68 8.22
C ASP A 21 5.47 -3.86 7.03
N ASP A 22 5.02 -4.19 5.81
CA ASP A 22 5.40 -3.46 4.60
C ASP A 22 4.73 -2.08 4.55
N ILE A 23 3.47 -1.97 4.98
CA ILE A 23 2.76 -0.68 5.06
C ILE A 23 3.49 0.28 6.01
N ALA A 24 3.89 -0.18 7.21
CA ALA A 24 4.61 0.65 8.18
C ALA A 24 5.97 1.17 7.66
N VAL A 25 6.63 0.41 6.77
CA VAL A 25 7.87 0.85 6.10
C VAL A 25 7.58 2.04 5.16
N PHE A 26 6.46 2.02 4.45
CA PHE A 26 6.06 3.12 3.57
C PHE A 26 5.57 4.34 4.35
N ASP A 27 4.92 4.17 5.51
CA ASP A 27 4.59 5.28 6.41
C ASP A 27 5.84 5.99 6.89
N THR A 28 6.88 5.22 7.25
CA THR A 28 8.18 5.78 7.64
C THR A 28 8.81 6.56 6.48
N LEU A 29 8.77 6.00 5.26
CA LEU A 29 9.27 6.68 4.07
C LEU A 29 8.50 7.99 3.82
N TYR A 30 7.18 7.97 3.87
CA TYR A 30 6.33 9.16 3.71
C TYR A 30 6.71 10.26 4.70
N GLY A 31 6.93 9.91 5.98
CA GLY A 31 7.40 10.87 6.98
C GLY A 31 8.74 11.52 6.65
N LEU A 32 9.66 10.78 6.01
CA LEU A 32 10.96 11.31 5.56
C LEU A 32 10.84 12.17 4.29
N LEU A 33 9.91 11.84 3.39
CA LEU A 33 9.59 12.67 2.22
C LEU A 33 8.98 14.01 2.66
N HIS A 34 8.05 13.98 3.61
CA HIS A 34 7.39 15.18 4.13
C HIS A 34 8.37 16.14 4.83
N LYS A 35 9.42 15.61 5.46
CA LYS A 35 10.52 16.39 6.07
C LYS A 35 11.59 16.83 5.07
N GLU A 36 11.45 16.47 3.80
CA GLU A 36 12.44 16.68 2.74
C GLU A 36 13.83 16.06 3.05
N GLU A 37 13.88 15.08 3.96
CA GLU A 37 15.09 14.33 4.27
C GLU A 37 15.42 13.31 3.17
N ILE A 38 14.37 12.83 2.50
CA ILE A 38 14.42 12.01 1.29
C ILE A 38 13.63 12.72 0.19
N VAL A 39 14.12 12.67 -1.04
CA VAL A 39 13.41 13.11 -2.24
C VAL A 39 13.14 11.90 -3.12
N LEU A 40 11.86 11.55 -3.27
CA LEU A 40 11.41 10.53 -4.20
C LEU A 40 11.25 11.13 -5.59
N HIS A 41 12.03 10.65 -6.56
CA HIS A 41 11.88 11.00 -7.96
C HIS A 41 10.87 10.08 -8.64
N LEU A 42 9.78 10.65 -9.16
CA LEU A 42 8.64 9.90 -9.64
C LEU A 42 8.24 10.33 -11.06
N PRO A 43 8.78 9.68 -12.11
CA PRO A 43 8.26 9.85 -13.46
C PRO A 43 6.79 9.39 -13.57
N ASP A 44 5.96 10.11 -14.33
CA ASP A 44 4.55 9.74 -14.57
C ASP A 44 4.42 8.33 -15.18
N GLN A 45 5.41 7.91 -15.96
CA GLN A 45 5.47 6.55 -16.50
C GLN A 45 5.40 5.47 -15.41
N VAL A 46 6.00 5.69 -14.23
CA VAL A 46 5.92 4.76 -13.09
C VAL A 46 4.48 4.68 -12.56
N VAL A 47 3.83 5.84 -12.40
CA VAL A 47 2.44 5.93 -11.93
C VAL A 47 1.49 5.26 -12.91
N ASP A 48 1.67 5.50 -14.20
CA ASP A 48 0.86 4.88 -15.24
C ASP A 48 1.07 3.37 -15.34
N GLU A 49 2.31 2.88 -15.23
CA GLU A 49 2.57 1.44 -15.17
C GLU A 49 1.95 0.80 -13.93
N TRP A 50 1.99 1.47 -12.78
CA TRP A 50 1.29 0.99 -11.58
C TRP A 50 -0.22 0.92 -11.84
N ARG A 51 -0.84 2.01 -12.34
CA ARG A 51 -2.28 2.05 -12.64
C ARG A 51 -2.71 0.94 -13.61
N ARG A 52 -1.96 0.75 -14.71
CA ARG A 52 -2.27 -0.29 -15.72
C ARG A 52 -2.16 -1.72 -15.18
N ASN A 53 -1.22 -1.97 -14.26
CA ASN A 53 -0.93 -3.32 -13.78
C ASN A 53 -1.61 -3.67 -12.46
N ARG A 54 -2.10 -2.67 -11.70
CA ARG A 54 -2.70 -2.82 -10.37
C ARG A 54 -3.85 -3.83 -10.37
N GLU A 55 -4.85 -3.64 -11.22
CA GLU A 55 -6.04 -4.51 -11.23
C GLU A 55 -5.69 -5.96 -11.63
N THR A 56 -4.76 -6.13 -12.56
CA THR A 56 -4.24 -7.45 -12.93
C THR A 56 -3.61 -8.16 -11.73
N LYS A 57 -2.82 -7.44 -10.92
CA LYS A 57 -2.20 -8.02 -9.71
C LYS A 57 -3.22 -8.41 -8.66
N LEU A 58 -4.22 -7.55 -8.41
CA LEU A 58 -5.31 -7.82 -7.48
C LEU A 58 -6.16 -9.02 -7.95
N SER A 59 -6.48 -9.09 -9.25
CA SER A 59 -7.23 -10.20 -9.83
C SER A 59 -6.51 -11.53 -9.68
N ILE A 60 -5.19 -11.58 -9.94
CA ILE A 60 -4.38 -12.79 -9.76
C ILE A 60 -4.41 -13.22 -8.29
N ALA A 61 -4.18 -12.29 -7.35
CA ALA A 61 -4.19 -12.59 -5.91
C ALA A 61 -5.55 -13.14 -5.44
N ALA A 62 -6.66 -12.54 -5.89
CA ALA A 62 -8.01 -12.99 -5.57
C ALA A 62 -8.30 -14.40 -6.14
N LYS A 63 -7.90 -14.66 -7.39
CA LYS A 63 -8.06 -15.98 -8.03
C LYS A 63 -7.24 -17.06 -7.33
N ASP A 64 -6.00 -16.76 -6.95
CA ASP A 64 -5.15 -17.71 -6.21
C ASP A 64 -5.71 -18.01 -4.81
N PHE A 65 -6.27 -16.99 -4.13
CA PHE A 65 -6.96 -17.19 -2.86
C PHE A 65 -8.25 -18.02 -3.02
N ALA A 66 -9.03 -17.78 -4.08
CA ALA A 66 -10.23 -18.56 -4.40
C ALA A 66 -9.93 -20.04 -4.71
N LYS A 67 -8.77 -20.35 -5.31
CA LYS A 67 -8.33 -21.73 -5.58
C LYS A 67 -7.95 -22.52 -4.33
N THR A 68 -7.68 -21.84 -3.22
CA THR A 68 -7.31 -22.50 -1.97
C THR A 68 -8.58 -23.08 -1.32
N ALA A 69 -8.92 -24.32 -1.67
CA ALA A 69 -10.05 -25.05 -1.10
C ALA A 69 -9.60 -25.92 0.10
N LEU A 70 -10.48 -26.06 1.08
CA LEU A 70 -10.33 -27.10 2.10
C LEU A 70 -10.50 -28.47 1.43
N ALA A 71 -9.71 -29.45 1.88
CA ALA A 71 -9.74 -30.79 1.31
C ALA A 71 -11.12 -31.44 1.47
N ASP A 72 -11.57 -32.19 0.47
CA ASP A 72 -12.77 -33.02 0.60
C ASP A 72 -12.52 -34.18 1.58
N ILE A 73 -13.58 -34.67 2.21
CA ILE A 73 -13.48 -35.78 3.15
C ILE A 73 -13.41 -37.12 2.41
N PRO A 74 -12.42 -37.97 2.70
CA PRO A 74 -12.33 -39.31 2.12
C PRO A 74 -13.56 -40.18 2.41
N ARG A 75 -13.84 -41.15 1.52
CA ARG A 75 -15.07 -41.96 1.57
C ARG A 75 -15.34 -42.66 2.91
N HIS A 76 -14.30 -43.18 3.55
CA HIS A 76 -14.41 -43.90 4.82
C HIS A 76 -14.68 -42.97 6.03
N MET A 77 -14.56 -41.66 5.84
CA MET A 77 -14.78 -40.65 6.88
C MET A 77 -16.20 -40.06 6.85
N HIS A 78 -16.95 -40.18 5.75
CA HIS A 78 -18.29 -39.57 5.63
C HIS A 78 -19.28 -40.01 6.70
N THR A 79 -19.18 -41.25 7.20
CA THR A 79 -20.12 -41.80 8.19
C THR A 79 -19.67 -41.59 9.64
N LEU A 80 -18.52 -40.95 9.86
CA LEU A 80 -18.02 -40.66 11.19
C LEU A 80 -18.78 -39.47 11.81
N GLN A 81 -18.91 -39.49 13.13
CA GLN A 81 -19.71 -38.52 13.89
C GLN A 81 -19.34 -37.05 13.60
N MET A 82 -18.08 -36.77 13.28
CA MET A 82 -17.55 -35.41 13.06
C MET A 82 -17.59 -34.95 11.60
N ALA A 83 -17.98 -35.80 10.65
CA ALA A 83 -17.95 -35.48 9.22
C ALA A 83 -18.83 -34.27 8.87
N GLN A 84 -20.05 -34.25 9.42
CA GLN A 84 -21.00 -33.16 9.19
C GLN A 84 -20.48 -31.81 9.70
N ALA A 85 -19.88 -31.80 10.90
CA ALA A 85 -19.30 -30.58 11.49
C ALA A 85 -18.15 -30.03 10.64
N TYR A 86 -17.33 -30.90 10.04
CA TYR A 86 -16.27 -30.48 9.10
C TYR A 86 -16.86 -29.85 7.83
N LEU A 87 -17.86 -30.49 7.20
CA LEU A 87 -18.50 -29.98 5.99
C LEU A 87 -19.14 -28.60 6.22
N GLU A 88 -19.81 -28.41 7.36
CA GLU A 88 -20.40 -27.12 7.74
C GLU A 88 -19.33 -26.05 7.97
N ALA A 89 -18.24 -26.38 8.66
CA ALA A 89 -17.13 -25.47 8.86
C ALA A 89 -16.46 -25.11 7.54
N ALA A 90 -16.30 -26.07 6.63
CA ALA A 90 -15.72 -25.85 5.30
C ALA A 90 -16.61 -24.95 4.44
N ALA A 91 -17.94 -25.15 4.46
CA ALA A 91 -18.88 -24.28 3.77
C ALA A 91 -18.87 -22.83 4.32
N LYS A 92 -18.78 -22.67 5.65
CA LYS A 92 -18.63 -21.36 6.29
C LYS A 92 -17.32 -20.68 5.91
N ALA A 93 -16.22 -21.42 5.88
CA ALA A 93 -14.92 -20.90 5.46
C ALA A 93 -14.94 -20.47 3.97
N LYS A 94 -15.59 -21.25 3.10
CA LYS A 94 -15.81 -20.88 1.69
C LYS A 94 -16.59 -19.56 1.58
N THR A 95 -17.71 -19.46 2.28
CA THR A 95 -18.56 -18.25 2.28
C THR A 95 -17.77 -17.02 2.75
N ALA A 96 -17.08 -17.13 3.88
CA ALA A 96 -16.27 -16.03 4.42
C ALA A 96 -15.13 -15.61 3.47
N ARG A 97 -14.52 -16.57 2.77
CA ARG A 97 -13.51 -16.31 1.73
C ARG A 97 -14.11 -15.53 0.55
N ASP A 98 -15.26 -15.97 0.05
CA ASP A 98 -15.92 -15.36 -1.09
C ASP A 98 -16.40 -13.94 -0.76
N HIS A 99 -16.91 -13.71 0.46
CA HIS A 99 -17.22 -12.38 1.00
C HIS A 99 -15.98 -11.49 1.07
N LEU A 100 -14.85 -12.00 1.56
CA LEU A 100 -13.60 -11.23 1.64
C LEU A 100 -13.08 -10.83 0.24
N ILE A 101 -13.21 -11.71 -0.74
CA ILE A 101 -12.87 -11.41 -2.14
C ILE A 101 -13.80 -10.32 -2.69
N ALA A 102 -15.10 -10.40 -2.43
CA ALA A 102 -16.06 -9.38 -2.86
C ALA A 102 -15.77 -8.03 -2.20
N GLU A 103 -15.47 -8.01 -0.90
CA GLU A 103 -15.06 -6.80 -0.16
C GLU A 103 -13.82 -6.17 -0.79
N ALA A 104 -12.77 -6.97 -0.98
CA ALA A 104 -11.51 -6.51 -1.56
C ALA A 104 -11.72 -6.00 -2.99
N THR A 105 -12.58 -6.64 -3.77
CA THR A 105 -12.91 -6.22 -5.14
C THR A 105 -13.66 -4.89 -5.15
N ALA A 106 -14.65 -4.71 -4.28
CA ALA A 106 -15.38 -3.45 -4.16
C ALA A 106 -14.48 -2.29 -3.71
N LYS A 107 -13.62 -2.52 -2.72
CA LYS A 107 -12.58 -1.55 -2.30
C LYS A 107 -11.57 -1.28 -3.42
N ALA A 108 -11.15 -2.31 -4.15
CA ALA A 108 -10.20 -2.17 -5.24
C ALA A 108 -10.73 -1.28 -6.37
N ARG A 109 -12.01 -1.44 -6.75
CA ARG A 109 -12.70 -0.64 -7.78
C ARG A 109 -12.84 0.83 -7.38
N THR A 110 -12.82 1.12 -6.09
CA THR A 110 -13.00 2.47 -5.53
C THR A 110 -11.70 3.08 -4.98
N PHE A 111 -10.55 2.42 -5.18
CA PHE A 111 -9.24 2.81 -4.63
C PHE A 111 -9.25 2.99 -3.09
N GLN A 112 -10.00 2.14 -2.39
CA GLN A 112 -10.17 2.17 -0.94
C GLN A 112 -9.42 1.04 -0.21
N LEU A 113 -8.49 0.34 -0.86
CA LEU A 113 -7.59 -0.54 -0.12
C LEU A 113 -6.56 0.31 0.63
N ASP A 114 -6.15 -0.13 1.81
CA ASP A 114 -5.13 0.57 2.62
C ASP A 114 -3.84 0.83 1.81
N VAL A 115 -3.46 -0.12 0.94
CA VAL A 115 -2.31 0.02 0.02
C VAL A 115 -2.53 1.13 -1.00
N ASP A 116 -3.74 1.30 -1.54
CA ASP A 116 -4.03 2.37 -2.50
C ASP A 116 -3.85 3.74 -1.86
N ILE A 117 -4.41 3.90 -0.67
CA ILE A 117 -4.40 5.14 0.09
C ILE A 117 -2.96 5.50 0.48
N THR A 118 -2.19 4.51 0.96
CA THR A 118 -0.77 4.69 1.30
C THR A 118 0.03 5.16 0.08
N LEU A 119 -0.21 4.55 -1.08
CA LEU A 119 0.49 4.92 -2.31
C LEU A 119 0.07 6.29 -2.85
N ASP A 120 -1.21 6.68 -2.70
CA ASP A 120 -1.68 8.01 -3.07
C ASP A 120 -0.95 9.12 -2.29
N PHE A 121 -0.84 8.98 -0.97
CA PHE A 121 -0.06 9.90 -0.14
C PHE A 121 1.43 9.92 -0.51
N LEU A 122 2.00 8.74 -0.75
CA LEU A 122 3.41 8.62 -1.14
C LEU A 122 3.69 9.30 -2.49
N PHE A 123 2.85 9.06 -3.49
CA PHE A 123 2.98 9.67 -4.81
C PHE A 123 2.76 11.19 -4.74
N GLY A 124 1.79 11.65 -3.93
CA GLY A 124 1.56 13.07 -3.69
C GLY A 124 2.74 13.78 -3.00
N ALA A 125 3.53 13.07 -2.20
CA ALA A 125 4.77 13.58 -1.62
C ALA A 125 6.00 13.46 -2.54
N GLY A 126 5.88 12.73 -3.65
CA GLY A 126 6.95 12.54 -4.62
C GLY A 126 7.19 13.77 -5.51
N ARG A 127 8.42 13.91 -6.00
CA ARG A 127 8.74 14.88 -7.05
C ARG A 127 8.37 14.29 -8.40
N ILE A 128 7.20 14.70 -8.89
CA ILE A 128 6.62 14.24 -10.16
C ILE A 128 7.39 14.82 -11.35
N TYR A 129 7.64 13.96 -12.35
CA TYR A 129 8.12 14.38 -13.66
C TYR A 129 7.09 13.99 -14.72
N GLU A 130 6.44 15.01 -15.29
CA GLU A 130 5.43 14.86 -16.33
C GLU A 130 5.99 14.21 -17.60
N HIS A 131 5.12 13.59 -18.39
CA HIS A 131 5.48 13.02 -19.68
C HIS A 131 6.15 14.05 -20.61
N ASP A 132 7.17 13.59 -21.32
CA ASP A 132 8.03 14.38 -22.20
C ASP A 132 8.41 13.53 -23.42
N ASP A 133 7.90 13.92 -24.59
CA ASP A 133 8.10 13.22 -25.85
C ASP A 133 9.57 13.20 -26.31
N GLU A 134 10.36 14.22 -25.99
CA GLU A 134 11.78 14.27 -26.36
C GLU A 134 12.59 13.28 -25.51
N ILE A 135 12.28 13.21 -24.21
CA ILE A 135 12.90 12.21 -23.32
C ILE A 135 12.41 10.81 -23.68
N PHE A 136 11.13 10.65 -24.05
CA PHE A 136 10.60 9.37 -24.51
C PHE A 136 11.30 8.88 -25.80
N ALA A 137 11.60 9.79 -26.74
CA ALA A 137 12.39 9.47 -27.92
C ALA A 137 13.81 9.01 -27.57
N LYS A 138 14.44 9.58 -26.53
CA LYS A 138 15.73 9.08 -26.01
C LYS A 138 15.60 7.68 -25.40
N GLY A 139 14.50 7.41 -24.69
CA GLY A 139 14.19 6.08 -24.15
C GLY A 139 14.07 5.01 -25.25
N LYS A 140 13.39 5.34 -26.36
CA LYS A 140 13.34 4.47 -27.55
C LYS A 140 14.73 4.21 -28.12
N LEU A 141 15.52 5.26 -28.34
CA LEU A 141 16.87 5.13 -28.87
C LEU A 141 17.79 4.33 -27.93
N ARG A 142 17.63 4.47 -26.61
CA ARG A 142 18.31 3.64 -25.60
C ARG A 142 17.98 2.16 -25.79
N ALA A 143 16.70 1.82 -25.93
CA ALA A 143 16.25 0.45 -26.14
C ALA A 143 16.79 -0.14 -27.46
N GLU A 144 16.75 0.63 -28.55
CA GLU A 144 17.28 0.22 -29.86
C GLU A 144 18.81 -0.02 -29.84
N ARG A 145 19.53 0.71 -28.99
CA ARG A 145 20.97 0.51 -28.77
C ARG A 145 21.30 -0.69 -27.87
N GLY A 146 20.30 -1.28 -27.22
CA GLY A 146 20.50 -2.34 -26.24
C GLY A 146 21.13 -1.84 -24.93
N ASN A 147 21.00 -0.56 -24.63
CA ASN A 147 21.50 0.00 -23.38
C ASN A 147 20.49 -0.29 -22.24
N PRO A 148 20.94 -0.79 -21.07
CA PRO A 148 20.07 -0.98 -19.91
C PRO A 148 19.55 0.37 -19.37
N PRO A 149 18.59 0.42 -18.43
CA PRO A 149 17.79 -0.71 -17.93
C PRO A 149 16.70 -1.08 -18.93
N GLY A 150 16.13 -2.27 -18.77
CA GLY A 150 15.06 -2.78 -19.61
C GLY A 150 15.54 -3.66 -20.77
N LYS A 151 14.56 -4.29 -21.42
CA LYS A 151 14.75 -5.26 -22.52
C LYS A 151 14.33 -4.69 -23.86
N PRO A 152 14.86 -5.20 -24.99
CA PRO A 152 14.39 -4.82 -26.32
C PRO A 152 12.88 -5.01 -26.47
N GLY A 153 12.19 -4.00 -27.00
CA GLY A 153 10.73 -4.03 -27.21
C GLY A 153 9.89 -3.55 -26.02
N SER A 154 10.51 -3.33 -24.86
CA SER A 154 9.94 -2.53 -23.76
C SER A 154 10.64 -1.17 -23.71
N PHE A 155 9.91 -0.13 -23.35
CA PHE A 155 10.45 1.24 -23.26
C PHE A 155 10.28 1.87 -21.88
N GLY A 156 9.55 1.22 -20.96
CA GLY A 156 9.20 1.78 -19.65
C GLY A 156 10.43 2.11 -18.82
N ASP A 157 11.28 1.11 -18.56
CA ASP A 157 12.52 1.28 -17.80
C ASP A 157 13.50 2.25 -18.45
N GLN A 158 13.64 2.14 -19.77
CA GLN A 158 14.49 3.04 -20.55
C GLN A 158 14.02 4.49 -20.43
N TYR A 159 12.70 4.70 -20.50
CA TYR A 159 12.12 6.03 -20.39
C TYR A 159 12.25 6.59 -18.97
N ASN A 160 11.91 5.79 -17.95
CA ASN A 160 12.11 6.15 -16.55
C ASN A 160 13.56 6.57 -16.28
N TRP A 161 14.54 5.82 -16.79
CA TRP A 161 15.94 6.18 -16.59
C TRP A 161 16.35 7.46 -17.31
N GLU A 162 15.91 7.68 -18.55
CA GLU A 162 16.18 8.95 -19.25
C GLU A 162 15.53 10.15 -18.54
N MET A 163 14.35 9.96 -17.92
CA MET A 163 13.71 10.96 -17.07
C MET A 163 14.56 11.30 -15.85
N LEU A 164 15.14 10.29 -15.19
CA LEU A 164 16.05 10.50 -14.06
C LEU A 164 17.33 11.23 -14.49
N LEU A 165 17.93 10.82 -15.61
CA LEU A 165 19.10 11.48 -16.17
C LEU A 165 18.84 12.95 -16.51
N ALA A 166 17.66 13.28 -17.01
CA ALA A 166 17.31 14.65 -17.35
C ALA A 166 17.06 15.54 -16.12
N ASN A 167 16.35 15.02 -15.11
CA ASN A 167 15.72 15.85 -14.08
C ASN A 167 16.37 15.79 -12.68
N VAL A 168 17.01 14.68 -12.32
CA VAL A 168 17.65 14.54 -11.00
C VAL A 168 18.91 15.41 -10.97
N PRO A 169 19.21 16.15 -9.88
CA PRO A 169 20.45 16.92 -9.79
C PRO A 169 21.70 16.03 -9.80
N ALA A 170 22.89 16.63 -9.87
CA ALA A 170 24.17 15.92 -9.81
C ALA A 170 24.48 15.45 -8.37
N VAL A 171 23.80 14.39 -7.93
CA VAL A 171 23.83 13.83 -6.57
C VAL A 171 23.77 12.29 -6.62
N ASP A 172 24.14 11.65 -5.51
CA ASP A 172 24.03 10.20 -5.36
C ASP A 172 22.56 9.75 -5.50
N LEU A 173 22.33 8.72 -6.30
CA LEU A 173 21.00 8.15 -6.55
C LEU A 173 20.89 6.75 -5.93
N TYR A 174 19.79 6.53 -5.22
CA TYR A 174 19.46 5.27 -4.57
C TYR A 174 18.23 4.65 -5.25
N VAL A 175 18.43 3.60 -6.02
CA VAL A 175 17.37 2.90 -6.75
C VAL A 175 16.85 1.73 -5.92
N VAL A 176 15.54 1.62 -5.75
CA VAL A 176 14.88 0.45 -5.16
C VAL A 176 14.19 -0.31 -6.28
N THR A 177 14.59 -1.56 -6.49
CA THR A 177 14.05 -2.40 -7.57
C THR A 177 14.24 -3.88 -7.24
N LYS A 178 13.32 -4.70 -7.75
CA LYS A 178 13.47 -6.16 -7.79
C LYS A 178 13.88 -6.67 -9.18
N ASP A 179 14.00 -5.77 -10.16
CA ASP A 179 14.42 -6.11 -11.51
C ASP A 179 15.95 -6.25 -11.57
N GLY A 180 16.40 -7.31 -12.24
CA GLY A 180 17.80 -7.57 -12.48
C GLY A 180 18.44 -6.56 -13.43
N ASP A 181 17.66 -5.82 -14.23
CA ASP A 181 18.20 -4.90 -15.25
C ASP A 181 18.97 -3.70 -14.64
N TYR A 182 18.64 -3.32 -13.40
CA TYR A 182 19.35 -2.30 -12.63
C TYR A 182 20.53 -2.85 -11.82
N VAL A 183 20.64 -4.17 -11.69
CA VAL A 183 21.62 -4.87 -10.84
C VAL A 183 22.74 -5.46 -11.72
N SER A 184 23.93 -5.60 -11.15
CA SER A 184 25.03 -6.31 -11.77
C SER A 184 24.67 -7.78 -11.98
N ALA A 185 24.89 -8.28 -13.20
CA ALA A 185 24.78 -9.72 -13.49
C ALA A 185 25.88 -10.56 -12.81
N LEU A 186 26.93 -9.92 -12.29
CA LEU A 186 27.88 -10.58 -11.40
C LEU A 186 27.27 -10.66 -10.01
N ASP A 187 26.97 -11.89 -9.56
CA ASP A 187 26.47 -12.16 -8.22
C ASP A 187 27.41 -11.56 -7.16
N GLY A 188 26.82 -11.03 -6.09
CA GLY A 188 27.56 -10.52 -4.96
C GLY A 188 26.87 -9.33 -4.31
N LYS A 189 27.37 -9.01 -3.12
CA LYS A 189 26.95 -7.84 -2.34
C LYS A 189 28.20 -7.06 -1.94
N ASP A 190 28.05 -5.76 -1.78
CA ASP A 190 29.10 -4.92 -1.23
C ASP A 190 29.30 -5.17 0.27
N GLU A 191 30.27 -4.49 0.87
CA GLU A 191 30.59 -4.58 2.31
C GLU A 191 29.40 -4.22 3.23
N ARG A 192 28.36 -3.60 2.67
CA ARG A 192 27.15 -3.16 3.35
C ARG A 192 25.98 -4.13 3.11
N GLY A 193 26.18 -5.22 2.36
CA GLY A 193 25.17 -6.20 2.04
C GLY A 193 24.23 -5.79 0.90
N MET A 194 24.60 -4.77 0.11
CA MET A 194 23.79 -4.21 -0.97
C MET A 194 24.18 -4.84 -2.32
N PRO A 195 23.22 -5.13 -3.21
CA PRO A 195 23.52 -5.53 -4.58
C PRO A 195 24.38 -4.48 -5.29
N TYR A 196 25.30 -4.94 -6.13
CA TYR A 196 26.03 -4.01 -6.99
C TYR A 196 25.12 -3.47 -8.09
N PRO A 197 25.13 -2.17 -8.38
CA PRO A 197 24.42 -1.63 -9.54
C PRO A 197 24.98 -2.21 -10.85
N ASN A 198 24.15 -2.26 -11.87
CA ASN A 198 24.59 -2.54 -13.24
C ASN A 198 25.76 -1.60 -13.60
N SER A 199 26.87 -2.18 -14.07
CA SER A 199 28.11 -1.43 -14.29
C SER A 199 27.98 -0.33 -15.35
N PHE A 200 27.13 -0.54 -16.36
CA PHE A 200 26.84 0.45 -17.39
C PHE A 200 26.10 1.65 -16.77
N LEU A 201 25.02 1.40 -16.03
CA LEU A 201 24.21 2.44 -15.38
C LEU A 201 25.02 3.21 -14.35
N LYS A 202 25.85 2.52 -13.56
CA LYS A 202 26.74 3.13 -12.59
C LYS A 202 27.71 4.11 -13.26
N THR A 203 28.34 3.68 -14.35
CA THR A 203 29.31 4.51 -15.08
C THR A 203 28.61 5.69 -15.75
N GLU A 204 27.47 5.45 -16.40
CA GLU A 204 26.69 6.51 -17.04
C GLU A 204 26.23 7.56 -16.03
N TRP A 205 25.72 7.14 -14.86
CA TRP A 205 25.32 8.07 -13.80
C TRP A 205 26.51 8.90 -13.33
N PHE A 206 27.63 8.24 -13.01
CA PHE A 206 28.86 8.90 -12.59
C PHE A 206 29.33 9.96 -13.60
N ASP A 207 29.37 9.62 -14.88
CA ASP A 207 29.83 10.51 -15.94
C ASP A 207 28.87 11.68 -16.18
N LYS A 208 27.55 11.43 -16.16
CA LYS A 208 26.53 12.46 -16.42
C LYS A 208 26.20 13.33 -15.20
N LYS A 209 26.53 12.87 -13.98
CA LYS A 209 26.18 13.52 -12.71
C LYS A 209 27.42 13.92 -11.90
N ASN A 210 28.48 14.35 -12.59
CA ASN A 210 29.68 14.95 -11.98
C ASN A 210 30.33 14.09 -10.88
N GLY A 211 30.41 12.78 -11.10
CA GLY A 211 31.03 11.85 -10.17
C GLY A 211 30.12 11.30 -9.08
N ALA A 212 28.81 11.57 -9.15
CA ALA A 212 27.84 11.00 -8.22
C ALA A 212 27.71 9.48 -8.34
N ASN A 213 27.39 8.82 -7.24
CA ASN A 213 27.28 7.37 -7.13
C ASN A 213 25.85 6.89 -7.40
N LEU A 214 25.76 5.65 -7.89
CA LEU A 214 24.51 4.90 -8.01
C LEU A 214 24.52 3.74 -7.01
N TYR A 215 23.45 3.61 -6.23
CA TYR A 215 23.22 2.51 -5.29
C TYR A 215 21.92 1.79 -5.63
N VAL A 216 21.84 0.49 -5.35
CA VAL A 216 20.64 -0.31 -5.62
C VAL A 216 20.24 -1.12 -4.38
N PHE A 217 18.93 -1.21 -4.15
CA PHE A 217 18.30 -1.91 -3.03
C PHE A 217 17.18 -2.82 -3.54
N ASP A 218 17.01 -3.96 -2.89
CA ASP A 218 15.95 -4.93 -3.18
C ASP A 218 14.58 -4.56 -2.59
N SER A 219 14.56 -3.62 -1.64
CA SER A 219 13.37 -3.23 -0.89
C SER A 219 13.52 -1.85 -0.25
N VAL A 220 12.38 -1.18 0.01
CA VAL A 220 12.36 0.08 0.76
C VAL A 220 12.88 -0.13 2.19
N LYS A 221 12.62 -1.29 2.78
CA LYS A 221 13.13 -1.66 4.10
C LYS A 221 14.67 -1.66 4.16
N SER A 222 15.34 -2.25 3.17
CA SER A 222 16.81 -2.25 3.15
C SER A 222 17.39 -0.86 2.88
N LEU A 223 16.72 -0.04 2.06
CA LEU A 223 17.04 1.37 1.87
C LEU A 223 16.94 2.16 3.18
N LEU A 224 15.83 2.05 3.93
CA LEU A 224 15.64 2.79 5.18
C LEU A 224 16.61 2.33 6.28
N ALA A 225 16.90 1.02 6.34
CA ALA A 225 17.93 0.52 7.24
C ALA A 225 19.31 1.12 6.93
N HIS A 226 19.64 1.27 5.65
CA HIS A 226 20.84 1.99 5.22
C HIS A 226 20.78 3.45 5.64
N TYR A 227 19.73 4.17 5.27
CA TYR A 227 19.51 5.57 5.62
C TYR A 227 19.73 5.84 7.12
N ASN A 228 19.11 5.06 8.00
CA ASN A 228 19.25 5.19 9.45
C ASN A 228 20.67 4.93 9.95
N LYS A 229 21.41 4.01 9.31
CA LYS A 229 22.78 3.64 9.70
C LYS A 229 23.82 4.65 9.23
N THR A 230 23.67 5.20 8.02
CA THR A 230 24.73 5.93 7.32
C THR A 230 24.39 7.40 7.05
N LEU A 231 23.12 7.79 7.00
CA LEU A 231 22.68 9.10 6.51
C LEU A 231 21.88 9.92 7.53
N ALA A 232 21.22 9.30 8.52
CA ALA A 232 20.50 9.98 9.59
C ALA A 232 21.41 10.66 10.65
N LYS A 233 22.74 10.57 10.50
CA LYS A 233 23.73 10.90 11.55
C LYS A 233 24.41 12.28 11.56
N PRO A 234 24.00 13.34 10.82
CA PRO A 234 24.49 14.68 11.13
C PRO A 234 23.32 15.60 11.56
N ALA A 235 22.76 15.37 12.75
CA ALA A 235 21.86 16.32 13.42
C ALA A 235 21.96 16.29 14.96
N ALA A 236 23.14 15.96 15.50
CA ALA A 236 23.47 16.20 16.90
C ALA A 236 24.59 17.25 16.97
N PRO A 237 24.48 18.27 17.84
CA PRO A 237 25.33 19.47 17.79
C PRO A 237 26.79 19.12 18.02
N GLU A 238 27.67 19.86 17.32
CA GLU A 238 29.12 19.75 17.37
C GLU A 238 29.61 19.66 18.82
N ALA A 239 30.18 18.51 19.18
CA ALA A 239 30.95 18.36 20.39
C ALA A 239 32.26 19.13 20.23
N VAL A 240 32.30 20.34 20.77
CA VAL A 240 33.52 21.12 20.98
C VAL A 240 34.30 20.48 22.12
N VAL A 241 35.37 19.72 21.86
CA VAL A 241 36.47 19.49 22.82
C VAL A 241 37.74 19.16 22.03
N GLU A 242 38.60 20.15 21.74
CA GLU A 242 39.78 20.57 22.52
C GLU A 242 41.04 19.74 22.19
N VAL A 243 41.95 20.38 21.45
CA VAL A 243 43.26 19.84 21.06
C VAL A 243 44.16 19.81 22.30
N GLN A 244 44.47 18.63 22.83
CA GLN A 244 45.55 18.46 23.79
C GLN A 244 46.82 17.96 23.10
N GLN A 245 47.87 18.77 23.23
CA GLN A 245 49.21 18.55 22.71
C GLN A 245 49.87 17.31 23.33
N ALA A 246 50.51 16.51 22.47
CA ALA A 246 51.36 15.40 22.88
C ALA A 246 52.68 15.92 23.47
N VAL A 247 52.98 15.54 24.72
CA VAL A 247 54.32 15.60 25.29
C VAL A 247 54.73 14.20 25.73
N ALA A 248 55.98 13.87 25.39
CA ALA A 248 56.61 12.55 25.38
C ALA A 248 56.58 11.77 26.71
N GLN A 249 56.49 10.44 26.58
CA GLN A 249 56.81 9.48 27.63
C GLN A 249 58.32 9.44 27.93
N PRO A 250 58.68 9.02 29.15
CA PRO A 250 59.52 7.82 29.24
C PRO A 250 58.98 6.78 30.23
N GLU A 251 59.09 5.51 29.83
CA GLU A 251 59.05 4.30 30.66
C GLU A 251 60.33 4.17 31.55
N PRO A 252 60.49 3.16 32.44
CA PRO A 252 59.53 2.20 33.03
C PRO A 252 59.74 1.95 34.56
N ALA A 253 58.84 1.16 35.18
CA ALA A 253 59.10 -0.01 36.07
C ALA A 253 58.19 -0.13 37.33
N LYS A 254 57.29 -1.15 37.28
CA LYS A 254 57.04 -2.26 38.26
C LYS A 254 56.75 -1.97 39.77
N PRO A 255 56.13 -2.90 40.54
CA PRO A 255 54.69 -3.14 40.59
C PRO A 255 54.16 -3.18 42.05
N ALA A 256 52.87 -3.51 42.20
CA ALA A 256 52.31 -4.40 43.23
C ALA A 256 51.34 -3.83 44.30
N VAL A 257 50.40 -4.73 44.61
CA VAL A 257 49.71 -5.01 45.89
C VAL A 257 48.28 -4.46 46.08
N GLU A 258 47.35 -5.40 45.81
CA GLU A 258 46.23 -5.91 46.64
C GLU A 258 45.22 -5.01 47.39
N ALA A 259 44.00 -5.56 47.38
CA ALA A 259 43.02 -5.64 48.48
C ALA A 259 41.81 -4.67 48.49
N ILE A 260 40.70 -5.17 47.89
CA ILE A 260 39.31 -5.36 48.38
C ILE A 260 38.96 -4.88 49.82
N PRO A 261 37.67 -4.84 50.28
CA PRO A 261 36.36 -4.39 49.77
C PRO A 261 35.67 -3.36 50.74
N ALA A 262 34.44 -2.93 50.38
CA ALA A 262 33.24 -3.00 51.24
C ALA A 262 32.45 -1.69 51.46
N GLU A 263 31.26 -1.74 50.86
CA GLU A 263 29.93 -1.49 51.47
C GLU A 263 29.32 -0.07 51.61
N PRO A 264 27.96 -0.02 51.51
CA PRO A 264 27.12 1.18 51.31
C PRO A 264 26.75 1.76 52.71
N PRO A 265 25.69 2.57 53.02
CA PRO A 265 24.45 2.90 52.27
C PRO A 265 23.99 4.38 52.40
N LYS A 266 22.87 4.73 51.73
CA LYS A 266 21.58 5.08 52.39
C LYS A 266 20.65 5.85 51.45
N GLU A 267 19.48 5.26 51.28
CA GLU A 267 18.24 5.92 50.90
C GLU A 267 17.93 7.11 51.81
N VAL A 268 17.34 8.15 51.22
CA VAL A 268 16.32 8.94 51.92
C VAL A 268 15.20 9.22 50.94
N ALA A 269 14.07 8.56 51.17
CA ALA A 269 12.78 8.92 50.61
C ALA A 269 12.26 10.19 51.29
N ASN A 270 11.52 11.02 50.56
CA ASN A 270 10.34 11.67 51.10
C ASN A 270 9.38 12.10 49.98
N ALA A 271 8.16 11.58 50.09
CA ALA A 271 6.96 12.02 49.40
C ALA A 271 6.21 13.05 50.26
N ILE A 272 5.36 13.87 49.63
CA ILE A 272 4.14 14.60 50.07
C ILE A 272 3.84 15.59 48.92
N GLU A 273 2.64 15.91 48.42
CA GLU A 273 1.28 15.36 48.40
C GLU A 273 0.45 16.34 47.51
N ALA A 274 -0.47 15.79 46.69
CA ALA A 274 -1.71 16.31 46.08
C ALA A 274 -1.90 17.78 45.58
N ALA A 275 -2.04 17.91 44.24
CA ALA A 275 -3.20 18.43 43.42
C ALA A 275 -3.82 19.84 43.63
N PRO A 276 -4.62 20.40 42.68
CA PRO A 276 -4.69 20.29 41.21
C PRO A 276 -4.81 21.67 40.48
N ALA A 277 -4.34 21.83 39.24
CA ALA A 277 -4.85 22.91 38.35
C ALA A 277 -4.44 22.73 36.87
N ALA A 278 -5.47 22.70 36.01
CA ALA A 278 -5.53 23.16 34.63
C ALA A 278 -4.43 22.74 33.63
N GLN A 279 -4.71 21.70 32.85
CA GLN A 279 -4.04 21.42 31.59
C GLN A 279 -4.56 22.37 30.48
N PRO A 280 -3.71 23.09 29.74
CA PRO A 280 -4.06 23.54 28.40
C PRO A 280 -3.92 22.36 27.43
N LYS A 281 -4.96 22.16 26.62
CA LYS A 281 -5.03 21.18 25.54
C LYS A 281 -3.85 21.37 24.59
N THR A 282 -2.91 20.44 24.58
CA THR A 282 -2.01 20.22 23.45
C THR A 282 -2.63 19.16 22.56
N GLU A 283 -2.95 19.57 21.34
CA GLU A 283 -3.32 18.71 20.22
C GLU A 283 -2.33 17.54 20.12
N SER A 284 -2.88 16.34 20.25
CA SER A 284 -2.15 15.10 20.03
C SER A 284 -2.10 14.86 18.53
N THR A 285 -1.01 15.25 17.88
CA THR A 285 -0.64 14.76 16.55
C THR A 285 -0.18 13.31 16.69
N THR A 286 -1.12 12.37 16.59
CA THR A 286 -0.81 10.95 16.40
C THR A 286 -0.52 10.70 14.93
N THR A 287 0.75 10.56 14.57
CA THR A 287 1.25 10.09 13.27
C THR A 287 1.13 8.57 13.18
N ASP A 288 -0.10 8.05 13.21
CA ASP A 288 -0.38 6.65 12.93
C ASP A 288 -1.44 6.60 11.83
N VAL A 289 -0.99 6.40 10.58
CA VAL A 289 -1.84 6.46 9.38
C VAL A 289 -2.89 5.32 9.37
N THR A 290 -2.71 4.32 10.24
CA THR A 290 -3.63 3.18 10.41
C THR A 290 -4.92 3.51 11.15
N THR A 291 -5.02 4.67 11.84
CA THR A 291 -6.24 5.05 12.61
C THR A 291 -7.21 5.99 11.88
N PHE A 292 -6.99 6.27 10.60
CA PHE A 292 -7.84 7.22 9.85
C PHE A 292 -9.21 6.67 9.38
N PHE A 293 -9.48 5.38 9.56
CA PHE A 293 -10.59 4.72 8.85
C PHE A 293 -11.53 3.93 9.75
N GLU A 294 -11.96 4.54 10.85
CA GLU A 294 -13.35 4.30 11.25
C GLU A 294 -14.25 5.07 10.27
N PRO A 295 -15.41 4.53 9.84
CA PRO A 295 -16.36 5.28 9.03
C PRO A 295 -16.66 6.58 9.78
N THR A 296 -16.11 7.68 9.28
CA THR A 296 -16.29 9.00 9.85
C THR A 296 -17.72 9.39 9.54
N TYR A 297 -18.65 9.00 10.41
CA TYR A 297 -20.00 9.50 10.37
C TYR A 297 -19.91 11.00 10.55
N ALA A 298 -20.04 11.74 9.44
CA ALA A 298 -20.13 13.18 9.50
C ALA A 298 -21.55 13.50 10.00
N PRO A 299 -21.70 14.07 11.21
CA PRO A 299 -23.01 14.38 11.74
C PRO A 299 -23.68 15.43 10.84
N LEU A 300 -24.88 15.11 10.38
CA LEU A 300 -25.67 15.96 9.49
C LEU A 300 -26.58 16.88 10.30
N THR A 301 -26.87 18.06 9.75
CA THR A 301 -27.93 18.93 10.27
C THR A 301 -29.30 18.26 10.12
N PRO A 302 -30.31 18.63 10.92
CA PRO A 302 -31.66 18.10 10.75
C PRO A 302 -32.23 18.29 9.34
N GLU A 303 -31.91 19.42 8.68
CA GLU A 303 -32.31 19.65 7.29
C GLU A 303 -31.64 18.66 6.33
N GLN A 304 -30.35 18.37 6.53
CA GLN A 304 -29.61 17.39 5.72
C GLN A 304 -30.07 15.95 5.98
N GLU A 305 -30.36 15.56 7.22
CA GLU A 305 -30.95 14.25 7.52
C GLU A 305 -32.31 14.08 6.83
N ALA A 306 -33.15 15.12 6.84
CA ALA A 306 -34.44 15.08 6.14
C ALA A 306 -34.27 14.99 4.61
N ALA A 307 -33.32 15.72 4.03
CA ALA A 307 -33.03 15.66 2.60
C ALA A 307 -32.48 14.28 2.18
N LYS A 308 -31.58 13.69 3.00
CA LYS A 308 -31.07 12.33 2.78
C LYS A 308 -32.19 11.30 2.83
N GLU A 309 -33.05 11.37 3.85
CA GLU A 309 -34.20 10.47 3.99
C GLU A 309 -35.15 10.58 2.79
N GLN A 310 -35.42 11.81 2.33
CA GLN A 310 -36.21 12.04 1.13
C GLN A 310 -35.57 11.40 -0.10
N ALA A 311 -34.26 11.57 -0.30
CA ALA A 311 -33.55 11.00 -1.44
C ALA A 311 -33.51 9.46 -1.41
N ILE A 312 -33.45 8.84 -0.22
CA ILE A 312 -33.58 7.37 -0.06
C ILE A 312 -34.98 6.92 -0.53
N GLN A 313 -36.02 7.64 -0.12
CA GLN A 313 -37.39 7.32 -0.52
C GLN A 313 -37.59 7.49 -2.03
N GLU A 314 -37.08 8.59 -2.61
CA GLU A 314 -37.14 8.85 -4.04
C GLU A 314 -36.41 7.77 -4.86
N LEU A 315 -35.31 7.23 -4.35
CA LEU A 315 -34.63 6.10 -4.99
C LEU A 315 -35.47 4.82 -4.92
N ALA A 316 -36.04 4.51 -3.75
CA ALA A 316 -36.86 3.31 -3.55
C ALA A 316 -38.12 3.33 -4.44
N GLU A 317 -38.76 4.50 -4.57
CA GLU A 317 -39.96 4.71 -5.36
C GLU A 317 -39.70 5.15 -6.82
N SER A 318 -38.44 5.14 -7.26
CA SER A 318 -38.08 5.68 -8.57
C SER A 318 -38.83 4.95 -9.70
N GLY A 319 -39.50 5.74 -10.54
CA GLY A 319 -40.36 5.23 -11.61
C GLY A 319 -39.69 5.15 -12.98
N SER A 320 -38.49 5.72 -13.12
CA SER A 320 -37.73 5.79 -14.37
C SER A 320 -36.23 5.84 -14.12
N PHE A 321 -35.43 5.51 -15.12
CA PHE A 321 -33.96 5.65 -15.06
C PHE A 321 -33.53 7.09 -14.73
N ALA A 322 -34.18 8.10 -15.32
CA ALA A 322 -33.85 9.51 -15.06
C ALA A 322 -34.02 9.87 -13.57
N THR A 323 -35.16 9.51 -12.98
CA THR A 323 -35.42 9.74 -11.54
C THR A 323 -34.47 8.94 -10.65
N THR A 324 -34.04 7.75 -11.08
CA THR A 324 -33.03 6.96 -10.35
C THR A 324 -31.69 7.68 -10.32
N HIS A 325 -31.20 8.18 -11.46
CA HIS A 325 -29.95 8.94 -11.53
C HIS A 325 -30.03 10.23 -10.71
N GLU A 326 -31.16 10.93 -10.73
CA GLU A 326 -31.38 12.13 -9.91
C GLU A 326 -31.29 11.83 -8.41
N ALA A 327 -31.97 10.77 -7.95
CA ALA A 327 -31.91 10.34 -6.55
C ALA A 327 -30.49 9.90 -6.14
N ILE A 328 -29.79 9.15 -7.00
CA ILE A 328 -28.39 8.75 -6.77
C ILE A 328 -27.47 9.96 -6.70
N ALA A 329 -27.67 10.96 -7.57
CA ALA A 329 -26.90 12.20 -7.56
C ALA A 329 -27.10 12.97 -6.24
N ALA A 330 -28.32 13.04 -5.72
CA ALA A 330 -28.62 13.63 -4.42
C ALA A 330 -27.98 12.84 -3.26
N LEU A 331 -28.05 11.52 -3.30
CA LEU A 331 -27.49 10.64 -2.26
C LEU A 331 -25.96 10.67 -2.17
N LYS A 332 -25.27 11.00 -3.27
CA LYS A 332 -23.80 11.15 -3.27
C LYS A 332 -23.30 12.22 -2.30
N GLU A 333 -24.09 13.25 -2.02
CA GLU A 333 -23.72 14.28 -1.04
C GLU A 333 -23.62 13.73 0.38
N PHE A 334 -24.29 12.61 0.67
CA PHE A 334 -24.37 11.98 1.99
C PHE A 334 -23.58 10.67 2.10
N GLN A 335 -22.73 10.36 1.12
CA GLN A 335 -21.98 9.12 1.00
C GLN A 335 -21.12 8.72 2.22
N ASP A 336 -20.77 9.67 3.07
CA ASP A 336 -19.96 9.48 4.29
C ASP A 336 -20.83 9.48 5.58
N SER A 337 -22.16 9.55 5.46
CA SER A 337 -23.09 9.78 6.58
C SER A 337 -24.28 8.80 6.61
N PHE A 338 -24.15 7.62 6.00
CA PHE A 338 -25.18 6.58 6.04
C PHE A 338 -25.12 5.73 7.32
N LYS A 339 -26.28 5.51 7.93
CA LYS A 339 -26.47 4.56 9.04
C LYS A 339 -26.71 3.17 8.49
N THR A 340 -26.45 2.13 9.27
CA THR A 340 -26.67 0.72 8.87
C THR A 340 -28.09 0.47 8.35
N GLU A 341 -29.12 0.97 9.05
CA GLU A 341 -30.52 0.83 8.63
C GLU A 341 -30.84 1.56 7.31
N GLU A 342 -30.13 2.65 7.01
CA GLU A 342 -30.29 3.40 5.75
C GLU A 342 -29.61 2.63 4.59
N VAL A 343 -28.46 2.01 4.85
CA VAL A 343 -27.75 1.17 3.89
C VAL A 343 -28.57 -0.06 3.52
N GLU A 344 -29.17 -0.73 4.52
CA GLU A 344 -30.04 -1.88 4.29
C GLU A 344 -31.21 -1.52 3.38
N ARG A 345 -31.89 -0.38 3.64
CA ARG A 345 -32.96 0.12 2.77
C ARG A 345 -32.49 0.44 1.35
N LEU A 346 -31.29 0.99 1.18
CA LEU A 346 -30.72 1.25 -0.15
C LEU A 346 -30.43 -0.07 -0.90
N PHE A 347 -29.89 -1.08 -0.23
CA PHE A 347 -29.69 -2.40 -0.84
C PHE A 347 -31.02 -3.09 -1.17
N GLU A 348 -32.00 -3.03 -0.28
CA GLU A 348 -33.35 -3.53 -0.55
C GLU A 348 -33.98 -2.82 -1.74
N ALA A 349 -33.81 -1.49 -1.87
CA ALA A 349 -34.27 -0.74 -3.03
C ALA A 349 -33.61 -1.23 -4.32
N ALA A 350 -32.29 -1.48 -4.31
CA ALA A 350 -31.57 -2.02 -5.46
C ALA A 350 -32.08 -3.40 -5.90
N LEU A 351 -32.43 -4.26 -4.93
CA LEU A 351 -32.86 -5.63 -5.15
C LEU A 351 -34.35 -5.76 -5.52
N SER A 352 -35.21 -4.91 -4.96
CA SER A 352 -36.66 -4.98 -5.15
C SER A 352 -37.17 -4.06 -6.26
N ASN A 353 -36.52 -2.93 -6.51
CA ASN A 353 -36.86 -2.04 -7.61
C ASN A 353 -36.11 -2.46 -8.88
N SER A 354 -36.81 -3.12 -9.81
CA SER A 354 -36.25 -3.58 -11.07
C SER A 354 -35.62 -2.47 -11.92
N GLN A 355 -36.10 -1.22 -11.80
CA GLN A 355 -35.49 -0.08 -12.50
C GLN A 355 -34.04 0.11 -12.04
N VAL A 356 -33.80 0.08 -10.73
CA VAL A 356 -32.46 0.24 -10.13
C VAL A 356 -31.57 -0.93 -10.53
N GLY A 357 -32.09 -2.16 -10.43
CA GLY A 357 -31.36 -3.37 -10.84
C GLY A 357 -30.97 -3.36 -12.33
N TRP A 358 -31.85 -2.89 -13.22
CA TRP A 358 -31.55 -2.82 -14.66
C TRP A 358 -30.42 -1.86 -15.03
N ILE A 359 -30.21 -0.81 -14.23
CA ILE A 359 -29.16 0.18 -14.46
C ILE A 359 -28.04 0.10 -13.43
N ILE A 360 -27.93 -1.02 -12.68
CA ILE A 360 -26.87 -1.19 -11.67
C ILE A 360 -25.45 -1.13 -12.28
N THR A 361 -25.34 -1.37 -13.59
CA THR A 361 -24.09 -1.29 -14.34
C THR A 361 -23.80 0.11 -14.89
N ASP A 362 -24.75 1.05 -14.80
CA ASP A 362 -24.51 2.44 -15.19
C ASP A 362 -23.46 3.06 -14.27
N SER A 363 -22.57 3.87 -14.84
CA SER A 363 -21.33 4.29 -14.17
C SER A 363 -21.56 4.93 -12.79
N ASP A 364 -22.54 5.81 -12.67
CA ASP A 364 -22.85 6.52 -11.42
C ASP A 364 -23.56 5.64 -10.40
N VAL A 365 -24.49 4.79 -10.85
CA VAL A 365 -25.23 3.84 -10.02
C VAL A 365 -24.31 2.75 -9.48
N ASN A 366 -23.51 2.14 -10.36
CA ASN A 366 -22.53 1.13 -9.99
C ASN A 366 -21.52 1.65 -8.98
N SER A 367 -20.98 2.85 -9.24
CA SER A 367 -20.00 3.49 -8.34
C SER A 367 -20.60 3.80 -6.97
N PHE A 368 -21.86 4.26 -6.93
CA PHE A 368 -22.57 4.52 -5.68
C PHE A 368 -22.73 3.25 -4.85
N TYR A 369 -23.31 2.19 -5.43
CA TYR A 369 -23.56 0.95 -4.70
C TYR A 369 -22.28 0.18 -4.36
N THR A 370 -21.27 0.18 -5.24
CA THR A 370 -19.97 -0.44 -4.95
C THR A 370 -19.29 0.22 -3.75
N ARG A 371 -19.36 1.55 -3.64
CA ARG A 371 -18.82 2.29 -2.49
C ARG A 371 -19.64 2.08 -1.22
N LEU A 372 -20.96 1.98 -1.33
CA LEU A 372 -21.82 1.69 -0.19
C LEU A 372 -21.51 0.29 0.36
N PHE A 373 -21.38 -0.69 -0.54
CA PHE A 373 -21.00 -2.06 -0.23
C PHE A 373 -19.63 -2.15 0.44
N SER A 374 -18.59 -1.50 -0.12
CA SER A 374 -17.22 -1.57 0.39
C SER A 374 -17.07 -1.04 1.83
N ARG A 375 -17.97 -0.15 2.27
CA ARG A 375 -17.90 0.52 3.58
C ARG A 375 -18.73 -0.14 4.67
N HIS A 376 -19.83 -0.79 4.31
CA HIS A 376 -20.82 -1.26 5.29
C HIS A 376 -20.97 -2.80 5.34
N LEU A 377 -20.13 -3.54 4.61
CA LEU A 377 -20.18 -5.00 4.53
C LEU A 377 -20.23 -5.71 5.90
N SER A 378 -19.48 -5.22 6.88
CA SER A 378 -19.36 -5.83 8.21
C SER A 378 -20.55 -5.56 9.14
N GLN A 379 -21.46 -4.67 8.76
CA GLN A 379 -22.55 -4.19 9.60
C GLN A 379 -23.93 -4.66 9.13
N VAL A 380 -24.04 -5.13 7.90
CA VAL A 380 -25.30 -5.46 7.22
C VAL A 380 -25.59 -6.96 7.31
N ASP A 381 -26.88 -7.33 7.28
CA ASP A 381 -27.31 -8.73 7.24
C ASP A 381 -26.65 -9.56 6.12
N THR A 382 -26.17 -10.75 6.47
CA THR A 382 -25.46 -11.65 5.53
C THR A 382 -26.28 -12.06 4.30
N GLY A 383 -27.60 -12.23 4.42
CA GLY A 383 -28.44 -12.58 3.28
C GLY A 383 -28.58 -11.41 2.30
N LEU A 384 -28.56 -10.18 2.79
CA LEU A 384 -28.55 -8.99 1.95
C LEU A 384 -27.21 -8.84 1.22
N ILE A 385 -26.11 -9.16 1.91
CA ILE A 385 -24.76 -9.15 1.32
C ILE A 385 -24.65 -10.13 0.15
N ASP A 386 -25.11 -11.37 0.31
CA ASP A 386 -25.05 -12.38 -0.76
C ASP A 386 -25.75 -11.90 -2.03
N ASN A 387 -26.96 -11.34 -1.89
CA ASN A 387 -27.71 -10.81 -3.02
C ASN A 387 -27.03 -9.59 -3.68
N MET A 388 -26.39 -8.72 -2.88
CA MET A 388 -25.64 -7.58 -3.41
C MET A 388 -24.34 -7.99 -4.13
N ILE A 389 -23.67 -9.04 -3.67
CA ILE A 389 -22.49 -9.60 -4.35
C ILE A 389 -22.87 -10.08 -5.76
N GLU A 390 -24.01 -10.77 -5.88
CA GLU A 390 -24.56 -11.21 -7.17
C GLU A 390 -24.94 -10.01 -8.04
N LEU A 391 -25.74 -9.07 -7.50
CA LEU A 391 -26.22 -7.90 -8.24
C LEU A 391 -25.08 -7.01 -8.77
N LEU A 392 -24.01 -6.85 -8.00
CA LEU A 392 -22.85 -6.00 -8.37
C LEU A 392 -21.80 -6.73 -9.21
N GLY A 393 -22.00 -8.01 -9.53
CA GLY A 393 -21.02 -8.82 -10.26
C GLY A 393 -19.67 -8.86 -9.51
N LEU A 394 -19.73 -9.10 -8.20
CA LEU A 394 -18.55 -9.23 -7.33
C LEU A 394 -18.20 -10.71 -7.06
N VAL A 395 -18.96 -11.64 -7.63
CA VAL A 395 -18.70 -13.07 -7.56
C VAL A 395 -17.34 -13.35 -8.22
N ALA A 396 -16.50 -14.16 -7.56
CA ALA A 396 -15.33 -14.72 -8.22
C ALA A 396 -15.82 -15.70 -9.28
N ASP A 397 -15.62 -15.40 -10.57
CA ASP A 397 -15.96 -16.33 -11.65
C ASP A 397 -15.33 -17.70 -11.37
N ASP A 398 -16.17 -18.68 -11.03
CA ASP A 398 -15.80 -20.10 -10.95
C ASP A 398 -15.67 -20.73 -12.35
N GLU A 399 -15.84 -19.95 -13.43
CA GLU A 399 -15.81 -20.44 -14.81
C GLU A 399 -14.40 -20.51 -15.40
N ASP A 400 -13.59 -21.43 -14.86
CA ASP A 400 -12.85 -22.38 -15.71
C ASP A 400 -13.70 -23.66 -15.83
N LYS A 401 -14.94 -23.55 -16.34
CA LYS A 401 -15.59 -24.69 -16.97
C LYS A 401 -15.03 -24.79 -18.37
N ASP A 402 -13.92 -25.52 -18.50
CA ASP A 402 -13.42 -25.96 -19.79
C ASP A 402 -14.58 -26.60 -20.59
N PRO A 403 -15.06 -25.97 -21.68
CA PRO A 403 -16.13 -26.52 -22.50
C PRO A 403 -15.70 -27.76 -23.29
N PHE A 404 -14.46 -28.24 -23.12
CA PHE A 404 -13.92 -29.44 -23.74
C PHE A 404 -13.58 -30.57 -22.76
N ALA A 405 -13.92 -30.46 -21.47
CA ALA A 405 -13.66 -31.52 -20.49
C ALA A 405 -14.50 -32.81 -20.72
N ASP A 406 -15.60 -32.73 -21.47
CA ASP A 406 -16.41 -33.89 -21.87
C ASP A 406 -16.21 -34.21 -23.35
N GLY A 407 -15.10 -34.86 -23.69
CA GLY A 407 -14.84 -35.20 -25.10
C GLY A 407 -13.61 -36.07 -25.35
N HIS A 408 -13.62 -37.30 -24.82
CA HIS A 408 -13.18 -38.55 -25.46
C HIS A 408 -12.60 -39.56 -24.45
N ASP A 409 -13.49 -40.22 -23.72
CA ASP A 409 -13.44 -41.67 -23.67
C ASP A 409 -14.13 -42.17 -24.94
N LEU A 410 -13.37 -42.68 -25.92
CA LEU A 410 -13.81 -43.72 -26.85
C LEU A 410 -12.60 -44.18 -27.71
N LEU A 411 -12.15 -45.40 -27.38
CA LEU A 411 -11.24 -46.33 -28.07
C LEU A 411 -9.73 -46.19 -27.85
#